data_AF-A0A6I1VIZ3-F1
#
_entry.id   AF-A0A6I1VIZ3-F1
#
_cell.length_a   1.000
_cell.length_b   1.000
_cell.length_c   1.000
_cell.angle_alpha   90.00
_cell.angle_beta   90.00
_cell.angle_gamma   90.00
#
_symmetry.space_group_name_H-M   'P 1'
#
loop_
_entity.id
_entity.type
_entity.pdbx_description
1 polymer ?
#
loop_
_entity_poly.entity_id
_entity_poly.type
_entity_poly.pdbx_seq_one_letter_code
_entity_poly.pdbx_strand_id
1 'polypeptide(L)'
;MEQLAKTVKPFLEYDLLVEKLTSRGMILRDSLRAQRKLTQIGYYRLSGYWHPALKYKFIQPKEIIKYDEFQTGTTFDSIFDFYLFDKKIRLELLCAIERIEIYLRTIVAHELGRIHPQAHFDKKNFSRFSTSIEKDDRFSEFDLWHRKHQQLLEDSREDSIRSHIDNEKPIPIWVACEAWNFGTLSKLYSMLSGANQQMICDRLGIDKRQVLDNWLINLNGIRNRCAHHSRVCNRSNIRTIMTPKNGYFNLIALGSSESNKLYGLVVVIWFLLSKIGPSSDWINRMADLLDDKPEVIGLTFKSMGLPETGFPRKLFPKTIRTEPDIPVFADLIESANNQNLQILDMLREKKHDSEVDHELLKRTVESLLELAMKLEEL
;
A
#
# COMPACT_ATOMS: atom_id res chain seq x y z
N MET A 1 32.61 -35.09 -6.70
CA MET A 1 31.86 -34.68 -5.49
C MET A 1 30.42 -35.07 -5.70
N GLU A 2 29.97 -36.11 -4.99
CA GLU A 2 28.58 -36.52 -4.98
C GLU A 2 27.73 -35.38 -4.41
N GLN A 3 26.87 -34.81 -5.25
CA GLN A 3 25.94 -33.78 -4.81
C GLN A 3 24.89 -34.50 -3.96
N LEU A 4 25.03 -34.44 -2.62
CA LEU A 4 24.05 -34.99 -1.67
C LEU A 4 22.64 -34.67 -2.17
N ALA A 5 21.84 -35.72 -2.41
CA ALA A 5 20.49 -35.58 -2.91
C ALA A 5 19.71 -34.64 -1.98
N LYS A 6 19.18 -33.55 -2.54
CA LYS A 6 18.39 -32.58 -1.76
C LYS A 6 17.09 -33.26 -1.34
N THR A 7 17.00 -33.66 -0.08
CA THR A 7 15.80 -34.29 0.49
C THR A 7 14.75 -33.25 0.88
N VAL A 8 13.49 -33.65 0.86
CA VAL A 8 12.37 -32.81 1.32
C VAL A 8 12.50 -32.61 2.82
N LYS A 9 12.21 -31.38 3.30
CA LYS A 9 12.25 -31.07 4.73
C LYS A 9 11.19 -31.91 5.46
N PRO A 10 11.53 -32.57 6.59
CA PRO A 10 10.55 -33.33 7.34
C PRO A 10 9.48 -32.40 7.95
N PHE A 11 8.28 -32.95 8.12
CA PHE A 11 7.22 -32.31 8.89
C PHE A 11 7.63 -32.21 10.37
N LEU A 12 7.24 -31.11 11.01
CA LEU A 12 7.47 -30.86 12.44
C LEU A 12 6.20 -30.27 13.05
N GLU A 13 5.82 -30.77 14.21
CA GLU A 13 4.77 -30.20 15.04
C GLU A 13 5.18 -28.83 15.61
N TYR A 14 4.21 -28.06 16.10
CA TYR A 14 4.43 -26.65 16.48
C TYR A 14 5.44 -26.47 17.62
N ASP A 15 5.46 -27.38 18.59
CA ASP A 15 6.45 -27.45 19.67
C ASP A 15 7.86 -27.72 19.11
N LEU A 16 8.02 -28.71 18.23
CA LEU A 16 9.30 -29.00 17.56
C LEU A 16 9.77 -27.84 16.68
N LEU A 17 8.85 -27.07 16.08
CA LEU A 17 9.18 -25.85 15.35
C LEU A 17 9.72 -24.75 16.29
N VAL A 18 9.16 -24.61 17.50
CA VAL A 18 9.66 -23.70 18.54
C VAL A 18 11.06 -24.11 18.98
N GLU A 19 11.26 -25.40 19.30
CA GLU A 19 12.58 -25.95 19.66
C GLU A 19 13.61 -25.72 18.55
N LYS A 20 13.22 -25.88 17.29
CA LYS A 20 14.07 -25.61 16.14
C LYS A 20 14.47 -24.13 16.02
N LEU A 21 13.59 -23.19 16.35
CA LEU A 21 13.95 -21.77 16.36
C LEU A 21 14.93 -21.46 17.48
N THR A 22 14.69 -21.99 18.68
CA THR A 22 15.58 -21.84 19.84
C THR A 22 16.95 -22.44 19.59
N SER A 23 17.04 -23.67 19.05
CA SER A 23 18.32 -24.33 18.77
C SER A 23 19.16 -23.62 17.71
N ARG A 24 18.51 -22.87 16.81
CA ARG A 24 19.17 -21.99 15.82
C ARG A 24 19.60 -20.64 16.41
N GLY A 25 19.33 -20.36 17.68
CA GLY A 25 19.73 -19.13 18.38
C GLY A 25 18.69 -18.00 18.37
N MET A 26 17.42 -18.27 18.04
CA MET A 26 16.36 -17.26 18.19
C MET A 26 15.90 -17.19 19.65
N ILE A 27 15.80 -15.98 20.19
CA ILE A 27 15.33 -15.71 21.55
C ILE A 27 13.79 -15.75 21.54
N LEU A 28 13.22 -16.67 22.31
CA LEU A 28 11.78 -16.79 22.55
C LEU A 28 11.49 -16.43 24.02
N ARG A 29 11.04 -15.20 24.27
CA ARG A 29 10.71 -14.75 25.64
C ARG A 29 9.49 -15.47 26.22
N ASP A 30 8.52 -15.75 25.35
CA ASP A 30 7.33 -16.54 25.64
C ASP A 30 7.17 -17.61 24.53
N SER A 31 7.67 -18.81 24.80
CA SER A 31 7.60 -19.94 23.86
C SER A 31 6.17 -20.35 23.53
N LEU A 32 5.23 -20.23 24.47
CA LEU A 32 3.82 -20.57 24.25
C LEU A 32 3.14 -19.53 23.34
N ARG A 33 3.47 -18.24 23.48
CA ARG A 33 3.08 -17.21 22.52
C ARG A 33 3.66 -17.49 21.14
N ALA A 34 4.95 -17.82 21.04
CA ALA A 34 5.59 -18.14 19.76
C ALA A 34 4.89 -19.32 19.06
N GLN A 35 4.62 -20.40 19.80
CA GLN A 35 3.87 -21.56 19.31
C GLN A 35 2.49 -21.16 18.78
N ARG A 36 1.69 -20.43 19.57
CA ARG A 36 0.36 -19.94 19.15
C ARG A 36 0.44 -19.11 17.86
N LYS A 37 1.45 -18.26 17.71
CA LYS A 37 1.64 -17.45 16.49
C LYS A 37 2.09 -18.28 15.29
N LEU A 38 2.92 -19.30 15.49
CA LEU A 38 3.28 -20.27 14.43
C LEU A 38 2.05 -21.06 13.96
N THR A 39 1.15 -21.44 14.86
CA THR A 39 -0.14 -22.08 14.52
C THR A 39 -1.03 -21.15 13.69
N GLN A 40 -1.13 -19.87 14.06
CA GLN A 40 -1.99 -18.90 13.37
C GLN A 40 -1.47 -18.46 12.00
N ILE A 41 -0.16 -18.27 11.86
CA ILE A 41 0.44 -17.62 10.67
C ILE A 41 1.16 -18.62 9.76
N GLY A 42 1.69 -19.68 10.35
CA GLY A 42 2.53 -20.66 9.67
C GLY A 42 4.02 -20.31 9.69
N TYR A 43 4.85 -21.31 9.97
CA TYR A 43 6.31 -21.19 10.03
C TYR A 43 6.91 -20.65 8.73
N TYR A 44 6.49 -21.17 7.57
CA TYR A 44 7.08 -20.78 6.28
C TYR A 44 6.74 -19.34 5.88
N ARG A 45 5.57 -18.84 6.29
CA ARG A 45 5.20 -17.43 6.08
C ARG A 45 6.09 -16.52 6.93
N LEU A 46 6.22 -16.82 8.22
CA LEU A 46 7.08 -16.04 9.11
C LEU A 46 8.57 -16.17 8.73
N SER A 47 8.98 -17.30 8.13
CA SER A 47 10.37 -17.48 7.71
C SER A 47 10.86 -16.51 6.68
N GLY A 48 9.94 -16.02 5.83
CA GLY A 48 10.21 -14.87 4.99
C GLY A 48 10.87 -13.74 5.78
N TYR A 49 10.30 -13.36 6.93
CA TYR A 49 10.64 -12.16 7.69
C TYR A 49 11.94 -12.28 8.50
N TRP A 50 12.32 -13.46 8.98
CA TRP A 50 13.58 -13.64 9.72
C TRP A 50 14.78 -14.05 8.86
N HIS A 51 14.61 -14.37 7.58
CA HIS A 51 15.74 -14.68 6.69
C HIS A 51 16.88 -13.63 6.70
N PRO A 52 16.61 -12.32 6.77
CA PRO A 52 17.66 -11.31 6.88
C PRO A 52 18.40 -11.32 8.23
N ALA A 53 17.78 -11.84 9.29
CA ALA A 53 18.35 -11.96 10.63
C ALA A 53 19.23 -13.22 10.81
N LEU A 54 19.33 -14.07 9.78
CA LEU A 54 20.24 -15.22 9.79
C LEU A 54 21.69 -14.75 9.68
N LYS A 55 22.63 -15.50 10.27
CA LYS A 55 24.07 -15.25 10.12
C LYS A 55 24.45 -15.38 8.65
N TYR A 56 25.40 -14.56 8.22
CA TYR A 56 25.96 -14.64 6.88
C TYR A 56 27.43 -14.23 6.89
N LYS A 57 28.16 -14.66 5.85
CA LYS A 57 29.56 -14.30 5.62
C LYS A 57 29.73 -13.83 4.17
N PHE A 58 30.40 -12.69 3.99
CA PHE A 58 30.84 -12.24 2.67
C PHE A 58 32.08 -13.04 2.26
N ILE A 59 32.04 -13.69 1.10
CA ILE A 59 33.24 -14.25 0.46
C ILE A 59 33.83 -13.22 -0.49
N GLN A 60 32.97 -12.54 -1.24
CA GLN A 60 33.30 -11.50 -2.21
C GLN A 60 32.24 -10.38 -2.13
N PRO A 61 32.46 -9.18 -2.72
CA PRO A 61 31.52 -8.07 -2.64
C PRO A 61 30.08 -8.37 -3.10
N LYS A 62 29.87 -9.45 -3.87
CA LYS A 62 28.55 -9.89 -4.37
C LYS A 62 28.17 -11.31 -3.96
N GLU A 63 29.00 -11.99 -3.19
CA GLU A 63 28.78 -13.40 -2.82
C GLU A 63 28.66 -13.56 -1.31
N ILE A 64 27.51 -14.06 -0.88
CA ILE A 64 27.13 -14.20 0.52
C ILE A 64 26.78 -15.65 0.80
N ILE A 65 27.46 -16.27 1.77
CA ILE A 65 27.03 -17.53 2.37
C ILE A 65 26.05 -17.20 3.49
N LYS A 66 24.86 -17.81 3.46
CA LYS A 66 23.89 -17.74 4.56
C LYS A 66 23.94 -19.02 5.38
N TYR A 67 23.88 -18.87 6.69
CA TYR A 67 23.78 -19.98 7.63
C TYR A 67 22.33 -20.13 8.09
N ASP A 68 22.02 -21.28 8.70
CA ASP A 68 20.73 -21.48 9.33
C ASP A 68 20.65 -20.83 10.73
N GLU A 69 21.76 -20.51 11.37
CA GLU A 69 21.75 -19.87 12.69
C GLU A 69 21.33 -18.40 12.61
N PHE A 70 20.69 -17.91 13.67
CA PHE A 70 20.33 -16.51 13.83
C PHE A 70 21.51 -15.68 14.33
N GLN A 71 21.55 -14.41 13.94
CA GLN A 71 22.45 -13.43 14.54
C GLN A 71 22.08 -13.19 16.01
N THR A 72 23.09 -12.93 16.85
CA THR A 72 22.92 -12.71 18.28
C THR A 72 21.90 -11.59 18.56
N GLY A 73 20.98 -11.83 19.49
CA GLY A 73 19.94 -10.86 19.85
C GLY A 73 18.67 -10.94 18.99
N THR A 74 18.60 -11.85 18.01
CA THR A 74 17.38 -12.02 17.20
C THR A 74 16.25 -12.58 18.07
N THR A 75 15.16 -11.84 18.22
CA THR A 75 13.97 -12.25 18.98
C THR A 75 12.82 -12.61 18.07
N PHE A 76 11.95 -13.55 18.47
CA PHE A 76 10.73 -13.84 17.72
C PHE A 76 9.76 -12.66 17.71
N ASP A 77 9.67 -11.93 18.83
CA ASP A 77 8.76 -10.80 18.99
C ASP A 77 9.05 -9.70 17.98
N SER A 78 10.33 -9.32 17.81
CA SER A 78 10.70 -8.29 16.82
C SER A 78 10.41 -8.71 15.38
N ILE A 79 10.61 -9.99 15.04
CA ILE A 79 10.21 -10.52 13.72
C ILE A 79 8.68 -10.45 13.52
N PHE A 80 7.94 -10.83 14.56
CA PHE A 80 6.48 -10.81 14.52
C PHE A 80 5.93 -9.39 14.41
N ASP A 81 6.51 -8.44 15.14
CA ASP A 81 6.15 -7.02 15.06
C ASP A 81 6.44 -6.46 13.67
N PHE A 82 7.55 -6.86 13.04
CA PHE A 82 7.83 -6.49 11.66
C PHE A 82 6.87 -7.14 10.65
N TYR A 83 6.39 -8.36 10.92
CA TYR A 83 5.31 -8.97 10.14
C TYR A 83 4.01 -8.14 10.24
N LEU A 84 3.65 -7.64 11.43
CA LEU A 84 2.49 -6.78 11.64
C LEU A 84 2.67 -5.41 10.96
N PHE A 85 3.86 -4.82 11.04
CA PHE A 85 4.21 -3.60 10.32
C PHE A 85 4.05 -3.77 8.80
N ASP A 86 4.62 -4.83 8.20
CA ASP A 86 4.46 -5.12 6.77
C ASP A 86 2.99 -5.36 6.39
N LYS A 87 2.17 -5.93 7.28
CA LYS A 87 0.72 -6.02 7.11
C LYS A 87 0.07 -4.63 7.04
N LYS A 88 0.42 -3.69 7.92
CA LYS A 88 -0.11 -2.31 7.89
C LYS A 88 0.27 -1.61 6.58
N ILE A 89 1.53 -1.75 6.14
CA ILE A 89 1.99 -1.23 4.85
C ILE A 89 1.19 -1.79 3.67
N ARG A 90 0.92 -3.11 3.64
CA ARG A 90 0.07 -3.72 2.60
C ARG A 90 -1.32 -3.10 2.53
N LEU A 91 -1.94 -2.80 3.67
CA LEU A 91 -3.28 -2.21 3.72
C LEU A 91 -3.27 -0.78 3.18
N GLU A 92 -2.28 0.04 3.56
CA GLU A 92 -2.14 1.39 3.01
C GLU A 92 -1.83 1.39 1.50
N LEU A 93 -1.01 0.45 1.03
CA LEU A 93 -0.76 0.29 -0.41
C LEU A 93 -2.04 -0.10 -1.16
N LEU A 94 -2.85 -1.02 -0.63
CA LEU A 94 -4.13 -1.40 -1.26
C LEU A 94 -5.09 -0.20 -1.34
N CYS A 95 -5.23 0.57 -0.27
CA CYS A 95 -6.05 1.79 -0.23
C CYS A 95 -5.62 2.81 -1.29
N ALA A 96 -4.32 3.04 -1.45
CA ALA A 96 -3.82 3.93 -2.49
C ALA A 96 -4.04 3.39 -3.91
N ILE A 97 -3.74 2.11 -4.14
CA ILE A 97 -3.79 1.53 -5.48
C ILE A 97 -5.22 1.40 -5.97
N GLU A 98 -6.18 1.12 -5.09
CA GLU A 98 -7.61 1.08 -5.42
C GLU A 98 -8.07 2.42 -6.02
N ARG A 99 -7.76 3.56 -5.37
CA ARG A 99 -8.04 4.90 -5.93
C ARG A 99 -7.38 5.14 -7.29
N ILE A 100 -6.13 4.70 -7.46
CA ILE A 100 -5.42 4.81 -8.75
C ILE A 100 -6.09 3.95 -9.82
N GLU A 101 -6.49 2.72 -9.49
CA GLU A 101 -7.14 1.78 -10.40
C GLU A 101 -8.47 2.33 -10.92
N ILE A 102 -9.32 2.84 -10.02
CA ILE A 102 -10.62 3.44 -10.37
C ILE A 102 -10.43 4.66 -11.28
N TYR A 103 -9.51 5.56 -10.93
CA TYR A 103 -9.22 6.71 -11.76
C TYR A 103 -8.69 6.30 -13.15
N LEU A 104 -7.80 5.32 -13.20
CA LEU A 104 -7.26 4.82 -14.47
C LEU A 104 -8.36 4.21 -15.35
N ARG A 105 -9.25 3.38 -14.80
CA ARG A 105 -10.40 2.85 -15.56
C ARG A 105 -11.23 3.98 -16.15
N THR A 106 -11.53 4.99 -15.33
CA THR A 106 -12.32 6.15 -15.74
C THR A 106 -11.67 6.89 -16.90
N ILE A 107 -10.40 7.27 -16.80
CA ILE A 107 -9.74 8.02 -17.87
C ILE A 107 -9.56 7.18 -19.14
N VAL A 108 -9.26 5.88 -19.02
CA VAL A 108 -9.14 4.99 -20.20
C VAL A 108 -10.49 4.86 -20.90
N ALA A 109 -11.56 4.61 -20.15
CA ALA A 109 -12.91 4.52 -20.70
C ALA A 109 -13.35 5.82 -21.38
N HIS A 110 -13.07 6.97 -20.76
CA HIS A 110 -13.40 8.27 -21.34
C HIS A 110 -12.60 8.58 -22.60
N GLU A 111 -11.28 8.41 -22.60
CA GLU A 111 -10.44 8.77 -23.76
C GLU A 111 -10.72 7.86 -24.96
N LEU A 112 -10.89 6.56 -24.75
CA LEU A 112 -11.24 5.65 -25.84
C LEU A 112 -12.72 5.78 -26.25
N GLY A 113 -13.62 6.04 -25.29
CA GLY A 113 -15.04 6.25 -25.55
C GLY A 113 -15.34 7.47 -26.43
N ARG A 114 -14.47 8.50 -26.39
CA ARG A 114 -14.53 9.65 -27.31
C ARG A 114 -14.27 9.27 -28.77
N ILE A 115 -13.52 8.21 -29.02
CA ILE A 115 -13.25 7.69 -30.37
C ILE A 115 -14.47 6.91 -30.86
N HIS A 116 -14.89 5.93 -30.06
CA HIS A 116 -16.05 5.09 -30.34
C HIS A 116 -16.49 4.34 -29.06
N PRO A 117 -17.80 4.12 -28.81
CA PRO A 117 -18.27 3.36 -27.65
C PRO A 117 -17.62 1.97 -27.51
N GLN A 118 -17.34 1.31 -28.64
CA GLN A 118 -16.69 0.00 -28.71
C GLN A 118 -15.21 0.07 -29.16
N ALA A 119 -14.52 1.19 -28.92
CA ALA A 119 -13.12 1.38 -29.34
C ALA A 119 -12.16 0.28 -28.86
N HIS A 120 -12.47 -0.39 -27.75
CA HIS A 120 -11.68 -1.52 -27.21
C HIS A 120 -11.73 -2.81 -28.07
N PHE A 121 -12.66 -2.92 -29.03
CA PHE A 121 -12.73 -4.01 -30.00
C PHE A 121 -11.94 -3.71 -31.28
N ASP A 122 -11.78 -2.43 -31.62
CA ASP A 122 -11.18 -2.04 -32.91
C ASP A 122 -9.65 -2.05 -32.82
N LYS A 123 -9.02 -2.99 -33.54
CA LYS A 123 -7.56 -3.15 -33.64
C LYS A 123 -6.85 -1.87 -34.09
N LYS A 124 -7.52 -0.92 -34.76
CA LYS A 124 -6.93 0.38 -35.14
C LYS A 124 -6.52 1.24 -33.93
N ASN A 125 -7.13 1.02 -32.77
CA ASN A 125 -6.81 1.73 -31.53
C ASN A 125 -5.57 1.19 -30.81
N PHE A 126 -4.94 0.14 -31.37
CA PHE A 126 -3.83 -0.59 -30.78
C PHE A 126 -2.56 -0.48 -31.63
N SER A 127 -1.42 -0.77 -31.03
CA SER A 127 -0.15 -0.80 -31.74
C SER A 127 -0.10 -1.98 -32.71
N ARG A 128 0.55 -1.79 -33.86
CA ARG A 128 0.75 -2.86 -34.85
C ARG A 128 1.43 -4.09 -34.23
N PHE A 129 2.40 -3.86 -33.33
CA PHE A 129 3.08 -4.92 -32.59
C PHE A 129 2.08 -5.79 -31.81
N SER A 130 1.18 -5.19 -31.02
CA SER A 130 0.20 -5.94 -30.22
C SER A 130 -0.87 -6.69 -31.03
N THR A 131 -1.11 -6.27 -32.27
CA THR A 131 -2.15 -6.86 -33.15
C THR A 131 -1.60 -7.85 -34.18
N SER A 132 -0.28 -7.93 -34.33
CA SER A 132 0.38 -8.87 -35.23
C SER A 132 0.67 -10.18 -34.50
N ILE A 133 0.65 -11.29 -35.24
CA ILE A 133 1.05 -12.60 -34.72
C ILE A 133 2.56 -12.75 -34.94
N GLU A 134 3.30 -13.10 -33.89
CA GLU A 134 4.72 -13.44 -34.00
C GLU A 134 4.91 -14.81 -34.67
N LYS A 135 6.08 -15.06 -35.28
CA LYS A 135 6.30 -16.23 -36.18
C LYS A 135 6.00 -17.59 -35.53
N ASP A 136 6.11 -17.70 -34.22
CA ASP A 136 5.91 -18.94 -33.46
C ASP A 136 4.61 -18.97 -32.65
N ASP A 137 3.84 -17.88 -32.68
CA ASP A 137 2.60 -17.76 -31.91
C ASP A 137 1.36 -18.06 -32.76
N ARG A 138 0.32 -18.59 -32.11
CA ARG A 138 -0.99 -18.80 -32.76
C ARG A 138 -1.90 -17.58 -32.69
N PHE A 139 -1.59 -16.62 -31.83
CA PHE A 139 -2.47 -15.51 -31.50
C PHE A 139 -1.65 -14.27 -31.14
N SER A 140 -2.13 -13.08 -31.51
CA SER A 140 -1.49 -11.82 -31.09
C SER A 140 -1.78 -11.51 -29.61
N GLU A 141 -1.02 -10.58 -29.03
CA GLU A 141 -1.29 -10.10 -27.66
C GLU A 141 -2.71 -9.54 -27.52
N PHE A 142 -3.20 -8.83 -28.54
CA PHE A 142 -4.57 -8.35 -28.59
C PHE A 142 -5.57 -9.50 -28.55
N ASP A 143 -5.36 -10.58 -29.34
CA ASP A 143 -6.30 -11.71 -29.38
C ASP A 143 -6.32 -12.48 -28.05
N LEU A 144 -5.19 -12.53 -27.33
CA LEU A 144 -5.11 -13.11 -25.98
C LEU A 144 -5.84 -12.23 -24.95
N TRP A 145 -5.62 -10.92 -24.99
CA TRP A 145 -6.31 -9.97 -24.13
C TRP A 145 -7.82 -9.96 -24.40
N HIS A 146 -8.21 -10.01 -25.68
CA HIS A 146 -9.60 -9.98 -26.09
C HIS A 146 -10.39 -11.19 -25.57
N ARG A 147 -9.81 -12.39 -25.65
CA ARG A 147 -10.40 -13.59 -25.05
C ARG A 147 -10.56 -13.47 -23.53
N LYS A 148 -9.53 -12.97 -22.84
CA LYS A 148 -9.63 -12.72 -21.40
C LYS A 148 -10.71 -11.69 -21.06
N HIS A 149 -10.83 -10.64 -21.87
CA HIS A 149 -11.87 -9.64 -21.75
C HIS A 149 -13.27 -10.24 -21.91
N GLN A 150 -13.49 -11.07 -22.94
CA GLN A 150 -14.76 -11.77 -23.15
C GLN A 150 -15.11 -12.67 -21.96
N GLN A 151 -14.15 -13.47 -21.49
CA GLN A 151 -14.33 -14.30 -20.30
C GLN A 151 -14.72 -13.46 -19.07
N LEU A 152 -14.07 -12.32 -18.83
CA LEU A 152 -14.41 -11.45 -17.71
C LEU A 152 -15.83 -10.87 -17.81
N LEU A 153 -16.32 -10.59 -19.02
CA LEU A 153 -17.69 -10.14 -19.23
C LEU A 153 -18.69 -11.28 -18.97
N GLU A 154 -18.40 -12.47 -19.49
CA GLU A 154 -19.22 -13.67 -19.31
C GLU A 154 -19.31 -14.10 -17.84
N ASP A 155 -18.22 -13.93 -17.07
CA ASP A 155 -18.14 -14.27 -15.65
C ASP A 155 -18.70 -13.14 -14.73
N SER A 156 -18.81 -11.91 -15.24
CA SER A 156 -19.17 -10.72 -14.43
C SER A 156 -20.58 -10.81 -13.87
N ARG A 157 -20.80 -10.49 -12.59
CA ARG A 157 -22.15 -10.48 -11.98
C ARG A 157 -22.75 -9.08 -11.88
N GLU A 158 -22.09 -8.08 -12.44
CA GLU A 158 -22.55 -6.69 -12.39
C GLU A 158 -23.82 -6.49 -13.22
N ASP A 159 -24.84 -5.87 -12.63
CA ASP A 159 -26.14 -5.64 -13.27
C ASP A 159 -26.02 -4.85 -14.58
N SER A 160 -25.12 -3.87 -14.62
CA SER A 160 -24.87 -3.06 -15.81
C SER A 160 -24.34 -3.89 -16.99
N ILE A 161 -23.50 -4.90 -16.72
CA ILE A 161 -22.96 -5.79 -17.74
C ILE A 161 -24.00 -6.85 -18.11
N ARG A 162 -24.67 -7.47 -17.12
CA ARG A 162 -25.71 -8.48 -17.36
C ARG A 162 -26.87 -7.94 -18.17
N SER A 163 -27.32 -6.72 -17.88
CA SER A 163 -28.35 -6.05 -18.67
C SER A 163 -27.96 -5.91 -20.15
N HIS A 164 -26.68 -5.74 -20.49
CA HIS A 164 -26.27 -5.71 -21.89
C HIS A 164 -26.23 -7.11 -22.50
N ILE A 165 -25.67 -8.10 -21.80
CA ILE A 165 -25.55 -9.49 -22.30
C ILE A 165 -26.93 -10.11 -22.50
N ASP A 166 -27.79 -10.04 -21.49
CA ASP A 166 -29.10 -10.70 -21.49
C ASP A 166 -30.08 -10.09 -22.51
N ASN A 167 -29.86 -8.83 -22.89
CA ASN A 167 -30.65 -8.14 -23.92
C ASN A 167 -29.92 -8.01 -25.26
N GLU A 168 -28.81 -8.74 -25.45
CA GLU A 168 -28.00 -8.75 -26.69
C GLU A 168 -27.55 -7.34 -27.14
N LYS A 169 -27.32 -6.43 -26.19
CA LYS A 169 -26.87 -5.06 -26.46
C LYS A 169 -25.34 -5.00 -26.59
N PRO A 170 -24.81 -4.19 -27.53
CA PRO A 170 -23.38 -3.92 -27.58
C PRO A 170 -22.88 -3.31 -26.27
N ILE A 171 -21.79 -3.83 -25.71
CA ILE A 171 -21.23 -3.34 -24.44
C ILE A 171 -20.25 -2.19 -24.73
N PRO A 172 -20.55 -0.96 -24.29
CA PRO A 172 -19.62 0.16 -24.46
C PRO A 172 -18.47 0.08 -23.46
N ILE A 173 -17.36 0.77 -23.75
CA ILE A 173 -16.12 0.64 -22.97
C ILE A 173 -16.26 1.05 -21.50
N TRP A 174 -17.10 2.05 -21.18
CA TRP A 174 -17.36 2.49 -19.81
C TRP A 174 -18.23 1.51 -19.00
N VAL A 175 -18.89 0.55 -19.66
CA VAL A 175 -19.53 -0.58 -18.99
C VAL A 175 -18.54 -1.74 -18.91
N ALA A 176 -17.83 -2.02 -20.01
CA ALA A 176 -16.91 -3.14 -20.08
C ALA A 176 -15.72 -3.00 -19.11
N CYS A 177 -15.27 -1.78 -18.82
CA CYS A 177 -14.15 -1.55 -17.92
C CYS A 177 -14.41 -1.99 -16.48
N GLU A 178 -15.66 -2.06 -16.05
CA GLU A 178 -16.04 -2.52 -14.70
C GLU A 178 -15.74 -4.01 -14.49
N ALA A 179 -15.66 -4.80 -15.56
CA ALA A 179 -15.24 -6.21 -15.48
C ALA A 179 -13.72 -6.39 -15.30
N TRP A 180 -12.91 -5.33 -15.51
CA TRP A 180 -11.46 -5.48 -15.59
C TRP A 180 -10.78 -5.38 -14.23
N ASN A 181 -9.97 -6.38 -13.90
CA ASN A 181 -8.93 -6.22 -12.89
C ASN A 181 -7.78 -5.32 -13.38
N PHE A 182 -7.00 -4.78 -12.44
CA PHE A 182 -5.82 -3.96 -12.73
C PHE A 182 -4.92 -4.57 -13.81
N GLY A 183 -4.67 -5.89 -13.77
CA GLY A 183 -3.82 -6.56 -14.75
C GLY A 183 -4.35 -6.47 -16.18
N THR A 184 -5.66 -6.67 -16.37
CA THR A 184 -6.32 -6.51 -17.68
C THR A 184 -6.24 -5.07 -18.17
N LEU A 185 -6.45 -4.09 -17.30
CA LEU A 185 -6.35 -2.65 -17.63
C LEU A 185 -4.91 -2.24 -17.96
N SER A 186 -3.93 -2.66 -17.18
CA SER A 186 -2.51 -2.41 -17.42
C SER A 186 -2.06 -3.02 -18.75
N LYS A 187 -2.53 -4.23 -19.07
CA LYS A 187 -2.21 -4.88 -20.35
C LYS A 187 -2.88 -4.15 -21.52
N LEU A 188 -4.14 -3.74 -21.38
CA LEU A 188 -4.82 -2.90 -22.38
C LEU A 188 -3.98 -1.66 -22.70
N TYR A 189 -3.61 -0.89 -21.68
CA TYR A 189 -2.79 0.32 -21.84
C TYR A 189 -1.48 0.04 -22.62
N SER A 190 -0.75 -1.03 -22.27
CA SER A 190 0.52 -1.36 -22.93
C SER A 190 0.37 -1.64 -24.43
N MET A 191 -0.81 -2.11 -24.87
CA MET A 191 -1.08 -2.46 -26.26
C MET A 191 -1.64 -1.29 -27.07
N LEU A 192 -2.19 -0.26 -26.42
CA LEU A 192 -2.78 0.89 -27.11
C LEU A 192 -1.81 1.53 -28.11
N SER A 193 -2.38 2.17 -29.13
CA SER A 193 -1.61 2.98 -30.07
C SER A 193 -0.84 4.08 -29.32
N GLY A 194 0.25 4.55 -29.92
CA GLY A 194 1.05 5.59 -29.27
C GLY A 194 0.27 6.87 -28.99
N ALA A 195 -0.67 7.24 -29.87
CA ALA A 195 -1.56 8.36 -29.68
C ALA A 195 -2.50 8.15 -28.48
N ASN A 196 -3.14 6.99 -28.39
CA ASN A 196 -4.07 6.68 -27.30
C ASN A 196 -3.36 6.57 -25.94
N GLN A 197 -2.14 6.01 -25.90
CA GLN A 197 -1.30 6.03 -24.71
C GLN A 197 -0.95 7.46 -24.28
N GLN A 198 -0.63 8.34 -25.24
CA GLN A 198 -0.26 9.72 -24.94
C GLN A 198 -1.43 10.48 -24.31
N MET A 199 -2.65 10.34 -24.85
CA MET A 199 -3.85 10.97 -24.28
C MET A 199 -4.05 10.60 -22.80
N ILE A 200 -3.81 9.34 -22.43
CA ILE A 200 -3.90 8.87 -21.03
C ILE A 200 -2.75 9.45 -20.19
N CYS A 201 -1.54 9.50 -20.73
CA CYS A 201 -0.38 10.08 -20.06
C CYS A 201 -0.58 11.57 -19.75
N ASP A 202 -1.16 12.33 -20.68
CA ASP A 202 -1.43 13.76 -20.52
C ASP A 202 -2.39 14.02 -19.35
N ARG A 203 -3.41 13.16 -19.18
CA ARG A 203 -4.36 13.23 -18.04
C ARG A 203 -3.71 13.00 -16.67
N LEU A 204 -2.51 12.38 -16.65
CA LEU A 204 -1.72 12.12 -15.43
C LEU A 204 -0.52 13.07 -15.31
N GLY A 205 -0.27 13.93 -16.30
CA GLY A 205 0.90 14.81 -16.35
C GLY A 205 2.21 14.02 -16.48
N ILE A 206 2.23 12.98 -17.31
CA ILE A 206 3.40 12.13 -17.56
C ILE A 206 3.85 12.32 -19.02
N ASP A 207 5.10 12.70 -19.26
CA ASP A 207 5.53 12.99 -20.64
C ASP A 207 5.84 11.74 -21.47
N LYS A 208 6.25 10.65 -20.82
CA LYS A 208 6.77 9.45 -21.48
C LYS A 208 5.88 8.23 -21.24
N ARG A 209 5.34 7.68 -22.32
CA ARG A 209 4.46 6.49 -22.31
C ARG A 209 5.06 5.28 -21.61
N GLN A 210 6.37 5.06 -21.76
CA GLN A 210 7.09 3.95 -21.11
C GLN A 210 7.19 4.10 -19.60
N VAL A 211 7.16 5.34 -19.08
CA VAL A 211 7.16 5.58 -17.63
C VAL A 211 5.84 5.11 -17.03
N LEU A 212 4.72 5.48 -17.62
CA LEU A 212 3.41 5.01 -17.16
C LEU A 212 3.28 3.48 -17.31
N ASP A 213 3.74 2.89 -18.42
CA ASP A 213 3.75 1.43 -18.59
C ASP A 213 4.54 0.73 -17.45
N ASN A 214 5.75 1.21 -17.16
CA ASN A 214 6.58 0.72 -16.06
C ASN A 214 5.86 0.83 -14.70
N TRP A 215 5.18 1.96 -14.45
CA TRP A 215 4.46 2.18 -13.21
C TRP A 215 3.26 1.24 -13.08
N LEU A 216 2.44 1.08 -14.12
CA LEU A 216 1.26 0.20 -14.09
C LEU A 216 1.65 -1.27 -13.85
N ILE A 217 2.76 -1.72 -14.44
CA ILE A 217 3.29 -3.07 -14.19
C ILE A 217 3.71 -3.25 -12.74
N ASN A 218 4.39 -2.25 -12.17
CA ASN A 218 4.79 -2.28 -10.76
C ASN A 218 3.58 -2.21 -9.83
N LEU A 219 2.60 -1.34 -10.10
CA LEU A 219 1.35 -1.18 -9.33
C LEU A 219 0.53 -2.47 -9.33
N ASN A 220 0.31 -3.10 -10.50
CA ASN A 220 -0.33 -4.41 -10.59
C ASN A 220 0.43 -5.47 -9.78
N GLY A 221 1.75 -5.48 -9.90
CA GLY A 221 2.63 -6.39 -9.17
C GLY A 221 2.50 -6.26 -7.65
N ILE A 222 2.57 -5.03 -7.13
CA ILE A 222 2.46 -4.80 -5.70
C ILE A 222 1.03 -5.04 -5.20
N ARG A 223 0.00 -4.71 -5.99
CA ARG A 223 -1.41 -4.99 -5.67
C ARG A 223 -1.62 -6.49 -5.49
N ASN A 224 -1.11 -7.30 -6.42
CA ASN A 224 -1.19 -8.75 -6.33
C ASN A 224 -0.39 -9.30 -5.14
N ARG A 225 0.80 -8.76 -4.86
CA ARG A 225 1.53 -9.13 -3.63
C ARG A 225 0.71 -8.83 -2.37
N CYS A 226 0.04 -7.69 -2.31
CA CYS A 226 -0.79 -7.33 -1.16
C CYS A 226 -2.01 -8.24 -1.03
N ALA A 227 -2.71 -8.49 -2.14
CA ALA A 227 -3.89 -9.38 -2.20
C ALA A 227 -3.56 -10.83 -1.83
N HIS A 228 -2.37 -11.33 -2.20
CA HIS A 228 -1.87 -12.65 -1.80
C HIS A 228 -1.16 -12.65 -0.44
N HIS A 229 -1.24 -11.56 0.33
CA HIS A 229 -0.61 -11.40 1.64
C HIS A 229 0.90 -11.71 1.66
N SER A 230 1.56 -11.44 0.53
CA SER A 230 3.00 -11.58 0.37
C SER A 230 3.73 -10.41 1.01
N ARG A 231 4.96 -10.64 1.48
CA ARG A 231 5.80 -9.57 2.02
C ARG A 231 6.05 -8.49 0.97
N VAL A 232 5.94 -7.22 1.37
CA VAL A 232 6.23 -6.06 0.51
C VAL A 232 7.53 -5.39 0.88
N CYS A 233 7.86 -5.33 2.18
CA CYS A 233 9.11 -4.80 2.68
C CYS A 233 10.29 -5.74 2.34
N ASN A 234 11.47 -5.16 2.11
CA ASN A 234 12.69 -5.90 1.74
C ASN A 234 12.52 -6.91 0.59
N ARG A 235 11.69 -6.56 -0.40
CA ARG A 235 11.65 -7.22 -1.70
C ARG A 235 11.91 -6.20 -2.80
N SER A 236 12.48 -6.67 -3.90
CA SER A 236 12.64 -5.84 -5.08
C SER A 236 11.29 -5.65 -5.78
N ASN A 237 11.14 -4.52 -6.46
CA ASN A 237 10.00 -4.23 -7.32
C ASN A 237 9.97 -5.21 -8.52
N ILE A 238 8.85 -5.28 -9.23
CA ILE A 238 8.73 -6.16 -10.41
C ILE A 238 9.68 -5.68 -11.51
N ARG A 239 9.74 -4.36 -11.69
CA ARG A 239 10.74 -3.67 -12.51
C ARG A 239 11.31 -2.53 -11.67
N THR A 240 12.56 -2.16 -11.91
CA THR A 240 13.09 -0.90 -11.37
C THR A 240 12.18 0.24 -11.83
N ILE A 241 11.72 1.06 -10.89
CA ILE A 241 10.83 2.18 -11.18
C ILE A 241 11.56 3.17 -12.09
N MET A 242 10.90 3.56 -13.17
CA MET A 242 11.39 4.64 -14.03
C MET A 242 11.02 5.98 -13.42
N THR A 243 12.01 6.86 -13.23
CA THR A 243 11.81 8.20 -12.70
C THR A 243 12.00 9.24 -13.80
N PRO A 244 10.98 10.07 -14.09
CA PRO A 244 11.15 11.27 -14.91
C PRO A 244 12.25 12.17 -14.36
N LYS A 245 12.97 12.87 -15.23
CA LYS A 245 14.01 13.83 -14.84
C LYS A 245 13.47 15.26 -14.79
N ASN A 246 12.34 15.46 -14.13
CA ASN A 246 11.67 16.76 -14.02
C ASN A 246 10.95 16.93 -12.66
N GLY A 247 10.74 18.21 -12.30
CA GLY A 247 9.90 18.63 -11.16
C GLY A 247 10.09 17.81 -9.88
N TYR A 248 8.99 17.22 -9.41
CA TYR A 248 8.93 16.40 -8.20
C TYR A 248 10.01 15.32 -8.14
N PHE A 249 10.26 14.59 -9.24
CA PHE A 249 11.22 13.49 -9.23
C PHE A 249 12.69 13.95 -9.15
N ASN A 250 13.01 15.15 -9.64
CA ASN A 250 14.33 15.75 -9.46
C ASN A 250 14.58 16.15 -8.00
N LEU A 251 13.55 16.61 -7.28
CA LEU A 251 13.65 16.96 -5.87
C LEU A 251 13.88 15.73 -4.99
N ILE A 252 13.24 14.61 -5.30
CA ILE A 252 13.44 13.36 -4.56
C ILE A 252 14.80 12.71 -4.88
N ALA A 253 15.28 12.85 -6.13
CA ALA A 253 16.57 12.34 -6.60
C ALA A 253 16.81 10.84 -6.31
N LEU A 254 15.82 9.99 -6.66
CA LEU A 254 15.93 8.54 -6.44
C LEU A 254 17.09 7.91 -7.23
N GLY A 255 17.93 7.15 -6.53
CA GLY A 255 18.91 6.26 -7.14
C GLY A 255 18.31 4.95 -7.63
N SER A 256 19.15 4.13 -8.27
CA SER A 256 18.78 2.80 -8.79
C SER A 256 18.33 1.84 -7.68
N SER A 257 19.01 1.87 -6.53
CA SER A 257 18.72 1.00 -5.39
C SER A 257 17.34 1.31 -4.80
N GLU A 258 17.06 2.59 -4.58
CA GLU A 258 15.80 3.11 -4.03
C GLU A 258 14.62 2.84 -4.98
N SER A 259 14.85 3.06 -6.29
CA SER A 259 13.86 2.82 -7.34
C SER A 259 13.46 1.35 -7.49
N ASN A 260 14.33 0.41 -7.06
CA ASN A 260 14.04 -1.01 -7.07
C ASN A 260 13.40 -1.51 -5.77
N LYS A 261 13.05 -0.63 -4.83
CA LYS A 261 12.51 -0.97 -3.52
C LYS A 261 11.19 -0.23 -3.22
N LEU A 262 10.62 -0.50 -2.05
CA LEU A 262 9.35 0.06 -1.59
C LEU A 262 9.33 1.58 -1.67
N TYR A 263 10.42 2.27 -1.30
CA TYR A 263 10.46 3.73 -1.34
C TYR A 263 10.20 4.31 -2.74
N GLY A 264 10.82 3.76 -3.78
CA GLY A 264 10.55 4.19 -5.16
C GLY A 264 9.08 4.03 -5.57
N LEU A 265 8.42 2.99 -5.08
CA LEU A 265 6.99 2.79 -5.29
C LEU A 265 6.14 3.82 -4.52
N VAL A 266 6.49 4.11 -3.25
CA VAL A 266 5.80 5.13 -2.44
C VAL A 266 5.85 6.50 -3.12
N VAL A 267 6.99 6.87 -3.70
CA VAL A 267 7.19 8.12 -4.45
C VAL A 267 6.25 8.19 -5.67
N VAL A 268 6.16 7.11 -6.45
CA VAL A 268 5.26 7.05 -7.61
C VAL A 268 3.78 7.07 -7.21
N ILE A 269 3.40 6.30 -6.19
CA ILE A 269 2.02 6.28 -5.68
C ILE A 269 1.64 7.68 -5.20
N TRP A 270 2.51 8.34 -4.44
CA TRP A 270 2.23 9.70 -3.98
C TRP A 270 2.08 10.69 -5.14
N PHE A 271 2.95 10.64 -6.14
CA PHE A 271 2.81 11.46 -7.34
C PHE A 271 1.43 11.29 -7.97
N LEU A 272 1.00 10.04 -8.22
CA LEU A 272 -0.29 9.75 -8.83
C LEU A 272 -1.46 10.21 -7.93
N LEU A 273 -1.43 9.91 -6.63
CA LEU A 273 -2.48 10.32 -5.70
C LEU A 273 -2.58 11.84 -5.58
N SER A 274 -1.46 12.57 -5.62
CA SER A 274 -1.47 14.03 -5.57
C SER A 274 -2.13 14.67 -6.80
N LYS A 275 -2.11 13.97 -7.94
CA LYS A 275 -2.82 14.38 -9.17
C LYS A 275 -4.29 14.01 -9.13
N ILE A 276 -4.62 12.84 -8.58
CA ILE A 276 -6.00 12.33 -8.51
C ILE A 276 -6.82 13.06 -7.43
N GLY A 277 -6.22 13.25 -6.25
CA GLY A 277 -6.87 13.85 -5.09
C GLY A 277 -5.88 14.72 -4.32
N PRO A 278 -5.78 16.01 -4.64
CA PRO A 278 -4.82 16.93 -4.01
C PRO A 278 -4.96 17.04 -2.50
N SER A 279 -6.12 16.73 -1.92
CA SER A 279 -6.37 16.70 -0.48
C SER A 279 -5.89 15.42 0.22
N SER A 280 -5.45 14.40 -0.51
CA SER A 280 -5.02 13.12 0.05
C SER A 280 -3.95 13.31 1.13
N ASP A 281 -4.16 12.62 2.26
CA ASP A 281 -3.30 12.52 3.44
C ASP A 281 -2.50 11.19 3.46
N TRP A 282 -2.66 10.35 2.43
CA TRP A 282 -2.06 9.01 2.37
C TRP A 282 -0.56 8.99 2.64
N ILE A 283 0.19 9.98 2.13
CA ILE A 283 1.63 10.05 2.35
C ILE A 283 1.99 10.30 3.81
N ASN A 284 1.13 10.97 4.58
CA ASN A 284 1.32 11.21 6.01
C ASN A 284 1.16 9.89 6.77
N ARG A 285 0.08 9.15 6.52
CA ARG A 285 -0.14 7.84 7.13
C ARG A 285 0.97 6.85 6.77
N MET A 286 1.41 6.85 5.51
CA MET A 286 2.55 6.03 5.08
C MET A 286 3.85 6.44 5.79
N ALA A 287 4.12 7.75 5.90
CA ALA A 287 5.29 8.25 6.64
C ALA A 287 5.23 7.87 8.13
N ASP A 288 4.07 8.02 8.78
CA ASP A 288 3.88 7.64 10.19
C ASP A 288 4.14 6.15 10.40
N LEU A 289 3.60 5.29 9.53
CA LEU A 289 3.90 3.85 9.58
C LEU A 289 5.40 3.59 9.41
N LEU A 290 6.04 4.22 8.43
CA LEU A 290 7.46 4.02 8.16
C LEU A 290 8.34 4.49 9.33
N ASP A 291 7.96 5.54 10.04
CA ASP A 291 8.67 6.00 11.24
C ASP A 291 8.53 5.00 12.39
N ASP A 292 7.37 4.34 12.50
CA ASP A 292 7.09 3.26 13.46
C ASP A 292 7.70 1.90 13.09
N LYS A 293 8.69 1.85 12.17
CA LYS A 293 9.30 0.59 11.75
C LYS A 293 9.98 -0.10 12.96
N PRO A 294 9.59 -1.33 13.33
CA PRO A 294 10.22 -2.02 14.44
C PRO A 294 11.67 -2.37 14.12
N GLU A 295 12.53 -2.33 15.14
CA GLU A 295 13.92 -2.72 15.03
C GLU A 295 14.03 -4.23 14.86
N VAL A 296 14.67 -4.64 13.76
CA VAL A 296 14.89 -6.05 13.45
C VAL A 296 16.27 -6.22 12.84
N ILE A 297 17.02 -7.19 13.37
CA ILE A 297 18.36 -7.52 12.90
C ILE A 297 18.32 -7.89 11.41
N GLY A 298 19.23 -7.29 10.64
CA GLY A 298 19.31 -7.48 9.19
C GLY A 298 18.23 -6.77 8.36
N LEU A 299 17.37 -5.95 8.99
CA LEU A 299 16.31 -5.19 8.31
C LEU A 299 16.38 -3.70 8.67
N THR A 300 17.17 -2.97 7.87
CA THR A 300 17.34 -1.51 7.99
C THR A 300 16.38 -0.74 7.09
N PHE A 301 16.27 0.57 7.28
CA PHE A 301 15.54 1.45 6.35
C PHE A 301 16.04 1.35 4.90
N LYS A 302 17.36 1.22 4.69
CA LYS A 302 17.96 0.95 3.38
C LYS A 302 17.43 -0.32 2.70
N SER A 303 17.03 -1.34 3.48
CA SER A 303 16.42 -2.56 2.93
C SER A 303 15.07 -2.29 2.24
N MET A 304 14.40 -1.20 2.60
CA MET A 304 13.16 -0.70 1.99
C MET A 304 13.41 0.41 0.96
N GLY A 305 14.67 0.76 0.70
CA GLY A 305 15.06 1.85 -0.19
C GLY A 305 14.98 3.24 0.44
N LEU A 306 14.84 3.33 1.77
CA LEU A 306 14.81 4.60 2.49
C LEU A 306 16.23 5.02 2.92
N PRO A 307 16.45 6.31 3.19
CA PRO A 307 17.63 6.79 3.90
C PRO A 307 17.85 6.08 5.24
N GLU A 308 19.08 6.07 5.75
CA GLU A 308 19.37 5.44 7.06
C GLU A 308 18.60 6.08 8.21
N THR A 309 18.30 7.37 8.08
CA THR A 309 17.56 8.17 9.06
C THR A 309 16.04 7.95 9.01
N GLY A 310 15.53 7.05 8.18
CA GLY A 310 14.08 6.81 8.03
C GLY A 310 13.45 7.57 6.86
N PHE A 311 12.14 7.84 6.95
CA PHE A 311 11.41 8.50 5.87
C PHE A 311 11.80 9.98 5.76
N PRO A 312 12.20 10.49 4.57
CA PRO A 312 12.70 11.86 4.43
C PRO A 312 11.56 12.88 4.35
N ARG A 313 10.85 13.12 5.46
CA ARG A 313 9.68 14.02 5.55
C ARG A 313 9.88 15.40 4.95
N LYS A 314 11.10 15.96 5.03
CA LYS A 314 11.46 17.27 4.44
C LYS A 314 11.21 17.34 2.93
N LEU A 315 11.26 16.22 2.23
CA LEU A 315 10.99 16.13 0.79
C LEU A 315 9.49 16.00 0.47
N PHE A 316 8.65 15.84 1.49
CA PHE A 316 7.21 15.65 1.39
C PHE A 316 6.51 16.64 2.32
N PRO A 317 6.28 17.90 1.89
CA PRO A 317 5.79 18.98 2.75
C PRO A 317 4.53 18.62 3.55
N LYS A 318 3.61 17.85 2.96
CA LYS A 318 2.40 17.36 3.62
C LYS A 318 2.65 16.57 4.91
N THR A 319 3.81 15.92 5.00
CA THR A 319 4.19 15.04 6.12
C THR A 319 4.86 15.79 7.26
N ILE A 320 5.19 17.07 7.06
CA ILE A 320 5.73 17.92 8.09
C ILE A 320 4.56 18.26 9.01
N ARG A 321 4.59 17.73 10.24
CA ARG A 321 3.66 18.13 11.29
C ARG A 321 3.98 19.59 11.62
N THR A 322 3.12 20.51 11.20
CA THR A 322 3.06 21.81 11.85
C THR A 322 2.53 21.54 13.25
N GLU A 323 3.32 21.84 14.28
CA GLU A 323 2.74 21.96 15.62
C GLU A 323 1.54 22.91 15.49
N PRO A 324 0.35 22.54 16.01
CA PRO A 324 -0.76 23.48 16.01
C PRO A 324 -0.30 24.77 16.67
N ASP A 325 -0.67 25.92 16.11
CA ASP A 325 -0.42 27.22 16.72
C ASP A 325 -0.99 27.20 18.15
N ILE A 326 -0.09 27.05 19.13
CA ILE A 326 -0.37 27.00 20.57
C ILE A 326 -1.24 28.20 21.05
N PRO A 327 -1.19 29.42 20.45
CA PRO A 327 -2.02 30.53 20.91
C PRO A 327 -3.52 30.23 20.89
N VAL A 328 -4.02 29.53 19.86
CA VAL A 328 -5.47 29.25 19.74
C VAL A 328 -5.94 28.25 20.80
N PHE A 329 -5.08 27.31 21.18
CA PHE A 329 -5.40 26.31 22.20
C PHE A 329 -5.30 26.89 23.62
N ALA A 330 -4.37 27.81 23.88
CA ALA A 330 -4.25 28.46 25.18
C ALA A 330 -5.53 29.25 25.52
N ASP A 331 -6.03 30.05 24.59
CA ASP A 331 -7.24 30.86 24.79
C ASP A 331 -8.50 29.99 24.96
N LEU A 332 -8.61 28.88 24.21
CA LEU A 332 -9.72 27.94 24.33
C LEU A 332 -9.69 27.17 25.66
N ILE A 333 -8.52 26.72 26.10
CA ILE A 333 -8.32 26.04 27.38
C ILE A 333 -8.58 27.02 28.55
N GLU A 334 -8.13 28.26 28.43
CA GLU A 334 -8.36 29.29 29.45
C GLU A 334 -9.84 29.65 29.55
N SER A 335 -10.54 29.80 28.42
CA SER A 335 -11.99 30.00 28.36
C SER A 335 -12.76 28.84 29.02
N ALA A 336 -12.39 27.60 28.67
CA ALA A 336 -12.95 26.38 29.25
C ALA A 336 -12.74 26.30 30.78
N ASN A 337 -11.53 26.61 31.25
CA ASN A 337 -11.20 26.62 32.67
C ASN A 337 -11.98 27.69 33.44
N ASN A 338 -12.13 28.89 32.87
CA ASN A 338 -12.90 29.98 33.48
C ASN A 338 -14.39 29.63 33.60
N GLN A 339 -14.98 28.98 32.58
CA GLN A 339 -16.36 28.50 32.66
C GLN A 339 -16.53 27.41 33.72
N ASN A 340 -15.58 26.48 33.84
CA ASN A 340 -15.61 25.45 34.89
C ASN A 340 -15.51 26.03 36.31
N LEU A 341 -14.67 27.06 36.49
CA LEU A 341 -14.55 27.77 37.77
C LEU A 341 -15.86 28.48 38.15
N GLN A 342 -16.51 29.17 37.20
CA GLN A 342 -17.81 29.82 37.43
C GLN A 342 -18.88 28.81 37.85
N ILE A 343 -18.92 27.65 37.20
CA ILE A 343 -19.84 26.56 37.53
C ILE A 343 -19.57 26.01 38.94
N LEU A 344 -18.31 25.82 39.31
CA LEU A 344 -17.93 25.33 40.64
C LEU A 344 -18.28 26.33 41.75
N ASP A 345 -18.15 27.63 41.49
CA ASP A 345 -18.55 28.67 42.43
C ASP A 345 -20.07 28.73 42.59
N MET A 346 -20.83 28.61 41.50
CA MET A 346 -22.30 28.49 41.56
C MET A 346 -22.75 27.26 42.38
N LEU A 347 -22.07 26.13 42.24
CA LEU A 347 -22.33 24.91 43.03
C LEU A 347 -21.95 25.07 44.51
N ARG A 348 -20.95 25.90 44.83
CA ARG A 348 -20.55 26.21 46.22
C ARG A 348 -21.55 27.14 46.89
N GLU A 349 -22.06 28.14 46.19
CA GLU A 349 -23.06 29.08 46.72
C GLU A 349 -24.40 28.39 47.03
N LYS A 350 -24.83 27.43 46.21
CA LYS A 350 -26.06 26.66 46.46
C LYS A 350 -25.94 25.57 47.54
N LYS A 351 -24.75 25.30 48.07
CA LYS A 351 -24.53 24.27 49.12
C LYS A 351 -25.09 24.67 50.50
N HIS A 352 -25.72 25.84 50.61
CA HIS A 352 -26.39 26.31 51.83
C HIS A 352 -27.93 26.14 51.84
N ASP A 353 -28.55 25.68 50.75
CA ASP A 353 -29.95 25.25 50.75
C ASP A 353 -30.03 23.73 50.51
N SER A 354 -30.71 23.01 51.41
CA SER A 354 -30.67 21.56 51.54
C SER A 354 -31.51 20.79 50.50
N GLU A 355 -31.75 21.35 49.31
CA GLU A 355 -32.32 20.64 48.17
C GLU A 355 -31.41 20.85 46.95
N VAL A 356 -30.76 19.77 46.49
CA VAL A 356 -29.98 19.80 45.26
C VAL A 356 -30.93 20.02 44.10
N ASP A 357 -30.93 21.24 43.56
CA ASP A 357 -31.71 21.64 42.39
C ASP A 357 -31.27 20.82 41.15
N HIS A 358 -31.96 19.70 40.92
CA HIS A 358 -31.67 18.73 39.87
C HIS A 358 -31.64 19.36 38.47
N GLU A 359 -32.41 20.43 38.25
CA GLU A 359 -32.46 21.14 36.98
C GLU A 359 -31.17 21.93 36.75
N LEU A 360 -30.58 22.52 37.79
CA LEU A 360 -29.28 23.18 37.68
C LEU A 360 -28.18 22.16 37.38
N LEU A 361 -28.16 21.02 38.08
CA LEU A 361 -27.16 19.97 37.87
C LEU A 361 -27.20 19.42 36.44
N LYS A 362 -28.41 19.26 35.90
CA LYS A 362 -28.63 18.82 34.52
C LYS A 362 -28.08 19.82 33.50
N ARG A 363 -28.37 21.12 33.67
CA ARG A 363 -27.83 22.19 32.80
C ARG A 363 -26.31 22.25 32.85
N THR A 364 -25.72 22.04 34.03
CA THR A 364 -24.26 22.00 34.18
C THR A 364 -23.63 20.83 33.42
N VAL A 365 -24.22 19.62 33.52
CA VAL A 365 -23.73 18.44 32.80
C VAL A 365 -23.89 18.61 31.28
N GLU A 366 -25.01 19.17 30.83
CA GLU A 366 -25.24 19.48 29.41
C GLU A 366 -24.19 20.47 28.87
N SER A 367 -23.87 21.51 29.64
CA SER A 367 -22.85 22.49 29.24
C SER A 367 -21.43 21.88 29.18
N LEU A 368 -21.09 20.95 30.08
CA LEU A 368 -19.81 20.22 30.06
C LEU A 368 -19.73 19.25 28.88
N LEU A 369 -20.83 18.59 28.54
CA LEU A 369 -20.92 17.69 27.39
C LEU A 369 -20.78 18.47 26.07
N GLU A 370 -21.42 19.63 25.95
CA GLU A 370 -21.31 20.48 24.76
C GLU A 370 -19.87 20.98 24.56
N LEU A 371 -19.16 21.29 25.66
CA LEU A 371 -17.76 21.68 25.61
C LEU A 371 -16.85 20.52 25.22
N ALA A 372 -17.10 19.31 25.74
CA ALA A 372 -16.36 18.11 25.36
C ALA A 372 -16.56 17.75 23.88
N MET A 373 -17.79 17.89 23.36
CA MET A 373 -18.07 17.68 21.94
C MET A 373 -17.34 18.70 21.05
N LYS A 374 -17.29 19.98 21.44
CA LYS A 374 -16.52 21.01 20.72
C LYS A 374 -15.00 20.74 20.72
N LEU A 375 -14.49 20.06 21.75
CA LEU A 375 -13.08 19.63 21.81
C LEU A 375 -12.81 18.37 20.97
N GLU A 376 -13.80 17.50 20.77
CA GLU A 376 -13.68 16.30 19.92
C GLU A 376 -13.80 16.59 18.41
N GLU A 377 -14.44 17.71 18.03
CA GLU A 377 -14.55 18.18 16.63
C GLU A 377 -13.30 18.94 16.13
N LEU A 378 -12.35 19.25 17.02
CA LEU A 378 -11.06 19.90 16.74
C LEU A 378 -9.93 18.87 16.62
#